data_AF-A8U6U7-F1
#
_entry.id   AF-A8U6U7-F1
#
_cell.length_a   1.000
_cell.length_b   1.000
_cell.length_c   1.000
_cell.angle_alpha   90.00
_cell.angle_beta   90.00
_cell.angle_gamma   90.00
#
_symmetry.space_group_name_H-M   'P 1'
#
loop_
_entity.id
_entity.type
_entity.pdbx_description
1 polymer ?
#
loop_
_entity_poly.entity_id
_entity_poly.type
_entity_poly.pdbx_seq_one_letter_code
_entity_poly.pdbx_strand_id
1 'polypeptide(L)' 'MSVKLAIQTILNFFALDLIFNPVVGSILPISGLGVLLSFVYWGLLLISSHQLAVFLKK' A
#
# COMPACT_ATOMS: atom_id res chain seq x y z
N MET A 1 -9.95 15.25 9.26
CA MET A 1 -9.76 14.50 7.99
C MET A 1 -11.14 14.15 7.44
N SER A 2 -11.45 14.42 6.17
CA SER A 2 -12.78 14.13 5.60
C SER A 2 -12.95 12.63 5.38
N VAL A 3 -14.08 12.05 5.80
CA VAL A 3 -14.40 10.61 5.66
C VAL A 3 -14.20 10.11 4.22
N LYS A 4 -14.51 10.95 3.22
CA LYS A 4 -14.29 10.64 1.80
C LYS A 4 -12.81 10.39 1.47
N LEU A 5 -11.90 11.17 2.04
CA LEU A 5 -10.45 11.00 1.82
C LEU A 5 -9.94 9.70 2.46
N ALA A 6 -10.46 9.34 3.65
CA ALA A 6 -10.09 8.11 4.33
C ALA A 6 -10.53 6.87 3.53
N ILE A 7 -11.77 6.86 3.04
CA ILE A 7 -12.30 5.77 2.20
C ILE A 7 -11.49 5.66 0.90
N GLN A 8 -11.18 6.78 0.24
CA GLN A 8 -10.37 6.78 -0.97
C GLN A 8 -8.94 6.29 -0.72
N THR A 9 -8.33 6.63 0.42
CA THR A 9 -7.01 6.12 0.80
C THR A 9 -7.04 4.61 1.02
N ILE A 10 -8.07 4.09 1.70
CA ILE A 10 -8.25 2.65 1.94
C ILE A 10 -8.47 1.89 0.62
N LEU A 11 -9.32 2.42 -0.27
CA LEU A 11 -9.54 1.81 -1.59
C LEU A 11 -8.28 1.82 -2.45
N ASN A 12 -7.54 2.93 -2.46
CA ASN A 12 -6.25 3.02 -3.15
C ASN A 12 -5.23 2.05 -2.56
N PHE A 13 -5.25 1.83 -1.25
CA PHE A 13 -4.38 0.87 -0.56
C PHE A 13 -4.68 -0.56 -1.01
N PHE A 14 -5.94 -0.98 -1.00
CA PHE A 14 -6.31 -2.31 -1.47
C PHE A 14 -6.03 -2.50 -2.97
N ALA A 15 -6.29 -1.50 -3.80
CA ALA A 15 -6.02 -1.57 -5.23
C ALA A 15 -4.51 -1.71 -5.51
N LEU A 16 -3.68 -0.91 -4.84
CA LEU A 16 -2.23 -0.99 -4.96
C LEU A 16 -1.72 -2.33 -4.39
N ASP A 17 -2.25 -2.81 -3.27
CA ASP A 17 -1.84 -4.11 -2.73
C ASP A 17 -2.18 -5.23 -3.70
N LEU A 18 -3.39 -5.29 -4.26
CA LEU A 18 -3.76 -6.32 -5.23
C LEU A 18 -2.82 -6.36 -6.46
N ILE A 19 -2.34 -5.19 -6.91
CA ILE A 19 -1.44 -5.07 -8.07
C ILE A 19 -0.01 -5.49 -7.72
N PHE A 20 0.50 -5.04 -6.56
CA PHE A 20 1.91 -5.23 -6.20
C PHE A 20 2.18 -6.50 -5.38
N ASN A 21 1.19 -7.08 -4.71
CA ASN A 21 1.31 -8.30 -3.92
C ASN A 21 1.85 -9.51 -4.72
N PRO A 22 1.40 -9.84 -5.95
CA PRO A 22 2.00 -10.94 -6.72
C PRO A 22 3.46 -10.68 -7.11
N VAL A 23 3.83 -9.41 -7.36
CA VAL A 23 5.22 -9.02 -7.65
C VAL A 23 6.09 -9.21 -6.40
N VAL A 24 5.61 -8.72 -5.26
CA VAL A 24 6.31 -8.80 -3.98
C VAL A 24 6.41 -10.24 -3.49
N GLY A 25 5.36 -11.05 -3.65
CA GLY A 25 5.36 -12.48 -3.31
C GLY A 25 6.31 -13.32 -4.17
N SER A 26 6.66 -12.87 -5.38
CA SER A 26 7.68 -13.52 -6.21
C SER A 26 9.12 -13.16 -5.82
N ILE A 27 9.32 -12.05 -5.10
CA ILE A 27 10.63 -11.49 -4.75
C ILE A 27 10.95 -11.73 -3.27
N LEU A 28 9.95 -11.76 -2.39
CA LEU A 28 10.15 -11.88 -0.95
C LEU A 28 10.22 -13.34 -0.52
N PRO A 29 11.39 -13.81 -0.02
CA PRO A 29 11.49 -15.13 0.56
C PRO A 29 10.70 -15.20 1.87
N ILE A 30 9.94 -16.30 2.06
CA ILE A 30 9.19 -16.61 3.28
C ILE A 30 10.18 -16.94 4.40
N SER A 31 10.79 -15.91 4.98
CA SER A 31 11.79 -15.96 6.04
C SER A 31 11.58 -14.79 7.00
N GLY A 32 12.24 -14.78 8.16
CA GLY A 32 12.13 -13.65 9.11
C GLY A 32 12.47 -12.28 8.51
N LEU A 33 13.35 -12.25 7.50
CA LEU A 33 13.66 -11.05 6.71
C LEU A 33 12.52 -10.62 5.78
N GLY A 34 11.78 -11.59 5.23
CA GLY A 34 10.59 -11.35 4.41
C GLY A 34 9.47 -10.65 5.19
N VAL A 35 9.36 -10.89 6.50
CA VAL A 35 8.40 -10.20 7.37
C VAL A 35 8.76 -8.72 7.52
N LEU A 36 10.03 -8.39 7.77
CA LEU A 36 10.49 -6.99 7.83
C LEU A 36 10.31 -6.27 6.49
N LEU A 37 10.65 -6.91 5.36
CA LEU A 37 10.40 -6.32 4.05
C LEU A 37 8.90 -6.14 3.76
N SER A 38 8.04 -7.03 4.26
CA SER A 38 6.59 -6.88 4.16
C SER A 38 6.08 -5.65 4.92
N PHE A 39 6.63 -5.36 6.10
CA PHE A 39 6.30 -4.13 6.85
C PHE A 39 6.74 -2.86 6.11
N VAL A 40 7.93 -2.88 5.50
CA VAL A 40 8.41 -1.76 4.68
C VAL A 40 7.53 -1.56 3.44
N TYR A 41 7.16 -2.66 2.78
CA TYR A 41 6.24 -2.65 1.64
C TYR A 41 4.88 -2.05 2.01
N TRP A 42 4.23 -2.51 3.08
CA TRP A 42 2.95 -1.96 3.55
C TRP A 42 3.06 -0.48 3.94
N GLY A 43 4.18 -0.07 4.57
CA GLY A 43 4.43 1.32 4.91
C GLY A 43 4.55 2.23 3.66
N LEU A 44 5.31 1.80 2.65
CA LEU A 44 5.43 2.51 1.37
C LEU A 44 4.10 2.61 0.65
N LEU A 45 3.33 1.53 0.68
CA LEU A 45 2.02 1.44 0.04
C LEU A 45 1.05 2.43 0.70
N LEU A 46 1.05 2.51 2.03
CA LEU A 46 0.21 3.44 2.79
C LEU A 46 0.54 4.90 2.51
N ILE A 47 1.83 5.24 2.43
CA ILE A 47 2.30 6.58 2.04
C ILE A 47 1.86 6.90 0.61
N SER A 48 2.05 5.96 -0.32
CA SER A 48 1.69 6.11 -1.72
C SER A 48 0.18 6.28 -1.90
N SER A 49 -0.64 5.46 -1.24
CA SER A 49 -2.10 5.57 -1.24
C SER A 49 -2.58 6.90 -0.69
N HIS A 50 -1.94 7.42 0.36
CA HIS A 50 -2.27 8.72 0.93
C HIS A 50 -1.93 9.86 -0.04
N GLN A 51 -0.73 9.86 -0.62
CA GLN A 51 -0.34 10.85 -1.63
C GLN A 51 -1.25 10.80 -2.85
N LEU A 52 -1.61 9.61 -3.33
CA LEU A 52 -2.52 9.42 -4.46
C LEU A 52 -3.93 9.96 -4.14
N ALA A 53 -4.45 9.69 -2.94
CA ALA A 53 -5.75 10.19 -2.51
C ALA A 53 -5.77 11.73 -2.37
N VAL A 54 -4.66 12.34 -1.94
CA VAL A 54 -4.52 13.80 -1.89
C VAL A 54 -4.43 14.40 -3.29
N PHE A 55 -3.67 13.76 -4.19
CA PHE A 55 -3.52 14.20 -5.58
C PHE A 55 -4.84 14.14 -6.35
N LEU A 56 -5.59 13.04 -6.25
CA LEU A 56 -6.88 12.85 -6.92
C LEU A 56 -8.02 13.72 -6.36
N LYS A 57 -7.80 14.39 -5.23
CA LYS A 57 -8.77 15.29 -4.61
C LYS A 57 -8.51 16.77 -4.96
N LYS A 58 -7.36 17.08 -5.56
CA LYS A 58 -7.13 18.35 -6.26
C LYS A 58 -7.87 18.32 -7.59
#